data_AF-A0A640W3V1-F1
#
_entry.id   AF-A0A640W3V1-F1
#
_cell.length_a   1.000
_cell.length_b   1.000
_cell.length_c   1.000
_cell.angle_alpha   90.00
_cell.angle_beta   90.00
_cell.angle_gamma   90.00
#
_symmetry.space_group_name_H-M   'P 1'
#
loop_
_entity.id
_entity.type
_entity.pdbx_description
1 polymer ?
#
loop_
_entity_poly.entity_id
_entity_poly.type
_entity_poly.pdbx_seq_one_letter_code
_entity_poly.pdbx_strand_id
1 'polypeptide(L)'
;MIVIDASSLAKYILKENNWGKIRKYLEEDICSLNLALVEISNAIWKHHVLYHEFNKKEAMLAFEAAKILKDVIIFESFENHLDNAMKISS
;
A
#
# COMPACT_ATOMS: atom_id res chain seq x y z
N MET A 1 10.64 11.26 8.64
CA MET A 1 9.48 10.73 7.91
C MET A 1 9.89 9.42 7.28
N ILE A 2 9.24 8.32 7.64
CA ILE A 2 9.53 7.00 7.05
C ILE A 2 8.70 6.87 5.77
N VAL A 3 9.33 6.45 4.68
CA VAL A 3 8.63 6.12 3.43
C VAL A 3 8.23 4.64 3.48
N ILE A 4 6.95 4.35 3.30
CA ILE A 4 6.45 2.98 3.24
C ILE A 4 6.05 2.63 1.79
N ASP A 5 6.55 1.49 1.34
CA ASP A 5 6.28 0.99 -0.02
C ASP A 5 4.92 0.26 -0.11
N ALA A 6 4.37 0.20 -1.31
CA ALA A 6 3.12 -0.49 -1.60
C ALA A 6 3.15 -1.97 -1.21
N SER A 7 4.28 -2.66 -1.41
CA SER A 7 4.42 -4.07 -1.04
C SER A 7 4.27 -4.29 0.47
N SER A 8 4.76 -3.36 1.29
CA SER A 8 4.65 -3.43 2.75
C SER A 8 3.22 -3.16 3.22
N LEU A 9 2.52 -2.24 2.56
CA LEU A 9 1.10 -1.95 2.82
C LEU A 9 0.19 -3.10 2.35
N ALA A 10 0.45 -3.67 1.18
CA ALA A 10 -0.26 -4.83 0.65
C ALA A 10 -0.12 -6.01 1.61
N LYS A 11 1.11 -6.28 2.08
CA LYS A 11 1.39 -7.28 3.11
C LYS A 11 0.53 -7.11 4.37
N TYR A 12 0.38 -5.87 4.83
CA TYR A 12 -0.46 -5.56 6.00
C TYR A 12 -1.94 -5.83 5.73
N ILE A 13 -2.46 -5.34 4.61
CA ILE A 13 -3.88 -5.48 4.24
C ILE A 13 -4.27 -6.93 3.96
N LEU A 14 -3.42 -7.65 3.23
CA LEU A 14 -3.64 -9.04 2.85
C LEU A 14 -3.30 -10.02 3.98
N LYS A 15 -2.79 -9.51 5.12
CA LYS A 15 -2.41 -10.30 6.31
C LYS A 15 -1.41 -11.42 6.00
N GLU A 16 -0.47 -11.17 5.10
CA GLU A 16 0.59 -12.12 4.77
C GLU A 16 1.54 -12.38 5.96
N ASN A 17 2.41 -13.38 5.84
CA ASN A 17 3.35 -13.75 6.89
C ASN A 17 4.17 -12.57 7.43
N ASN A 18 4.10 -12.33 8.74
CA ASN A 18 4.71 -11.19 9.45
C ASN A 18 4.05 -9.82 9.22
N TRP A 19 2.81 -9.75 8.76
CA TRP A 19 2.06 -8.49 8.62
C TRP A 19 2.03 -7.63 9.89
N GLY A 20 2.01 -8.25 11.07
CA GLY A 20 2.00 -7.54 12.36
C GLY A 20 3.23 -6.65 12.60
N LYS A 21 4.35 -6.93 11.93
CA LYS A 21 5.53 -6.06 11.98
C LYS A 21 5.33 -4.73 11.26
N ILE A 22 4.35 -4.62 10.36
CA ILE A 22 4.05 -3.38 9.64
C ILE A 22 3.25 -2.42 10.53
N ARG A 23 2.40 -2.95 11.41
CA ARG A 23 1.54 -2.17 12.32
C ARG A 23 2.32 -1.10 13.09
N LYS A 24 3.47 -1.45 13.67
CA LYS A 24 4.30 -0.52 14.45
C LYS A 24 4.78 0.69 13.64
N TYR A 25 4.88 0.57 12.32
CA TYR A 25 5.25 1.69 11.45
C TYR A 25 4.04 2.55 11.10
N LEU A 26 2.83 1.98 11.06
CA LEU A 26 1.58 2.72 10.82
C LEU A 26 1.19 3.61 12.01
N GLU A 27 1.81 3.42 13.18
CA GLU A 27 1.62 4.23 14.39
C GLU A 27 2.56 5.46 14.43
N GLU A 28 3.47 5.59 13.45
CA GLU A 28 4.44 6.68 13.32
C GLU A 28 4.05 7.63 12.16
N ASP A 29 4.73 8.77 12.05
CA ASP A 29 4.59 9.68 10.90
C ASP A 29 5.22 9.09 9.62
N ILE A 30 4.36 8.50 8.78
CA ILE A 30 4.74 7.82 7.54
C ILE A 30 4.13 8.46 6.30
N CYS A 31 4.84 8.28 5.19
CA CYS A 31 4.40 8.74 3.87
C CYS A 31 4.55 7.63 2.82
N SER A 32 3.81 7.76 1.74
CA SER A 32 3.93 6.91 0.55
C SER A 32 3.57 7.68 -0.70
N LEU A 33 3.81 7.10 -1.87
CA LEU A 33 3.35 7.67 -3.13
C LEU A 33 1.90 7.27 -3.38
N ASN A 34 1.11 8.15 -3.98
CA ASN A 34 -0.27 7.87 -4.41
C ASN A 34 -0.37 6.61 -5.28
N LEU A 35 0.69 6.29 -6.04
CA LEU A 35 0.83 5.06 -6.82
C LEU A 35 0.66 3.78 -5.97
N ALA A 36 1.06 3.81 -4.70
CA ALA A 36 0.95 2.65 -3.82
C ALA A 36 -0.50 2.19 -3.65
N LEU A 37 -1.48 3.10 -3.67
CA LEU A 37 -2.91 2.74 -3.61
C LEU A 37 -3.34 1.90 -4.82
N VAL A 38 -2.81 2.20 -6.00
CA VAL A 38 -3.07 1.45 -7.24
C VAL A 38 -2.44 0.06 -7.14
N GLU A 39 -1.21 -0.02 -6.65
CA GLU A 39 -0.48 -1.29 -6.52
C GLU A 39 -1.09 -2.21 -5.47
N ILE A 40 -1.51 -1.68 -4.32
CA ILE A 40 -2.26 -2.41 -3.29
C ILE A 40 -3.60 -2.91 -3.87
N SER A 41 -4.31 -2.05 -4.60
CA SER A 41 -5.58 -2.41 -5.24
C SER A 41 -5.41 -3.57 -6.23
N ASN A 42 -4.34 -3.54 -7.02
CA ASN A 42 -3.98 -4.61 -7.93
C ASN A 42 -3.63 -5.90 -7.19
N ALA A 43 -2.90 -5.83 -6.07
CA ALA A 43 -2.61 -6.99 -5.24
C ALA A 43 -3.90 -7.64 -4.72
N ILE A 44 -4.81 -6.86 -4.14
CA ILE A 44 -6.13 -7.35 -3.67
C ILE A 44 -6.91 -8.01 -4.82
N TRP A 45 -6.95 -7.39 -5.99
CA TRP A 45 -7.60 -7.96 -7.17
C TRP A 45 -6.99 -9.30 -7.58
N LYS A 46 -5.65 -9.44 -7.59
CA LYS A 46 -4.99 -10.72 -7.91
C LYS A 46 -5.34 -11.82 -6.92
N HIS A 47 -5.34 -11.52 -5.62
CA HIS A 47 -5.74 -12.48 -4.58
C HIS A 47 -7.20 -12.96 -4.74
N HIS A 48 -8.09 -12.09 -5.22
CA HIS A 48 -9.46 -12.46 -5.52
C HIS A 48 -9.63 -13.24 -6.84
N VAL A 49 -9.08 -12.69 -7.93
CA VAL A 49 -9.42 -13.10 -9.30
C VAL A 49 -8.44 -14.11 -9.87
N LEU A 50 -7.15 -13.99 -9.59
CA LEU A 50 -6.13 -14.90 -10.15
C LEU A 50 -5.81 -16.07 -9.21
N TYR A 51 -5.69 -15.80 -7.91
CA TYR A 51 -5.27 -16.81 -6.94
C TYR A 51 -6.44 -17.50 -6.24
N HIS A 52 -7.64 -16.91 -6.34
CA HIS A 52 -8.85 -17.40 -5.69
C HIS A 52 -8.72 -17.61 -4.16
N GLU A 53 -7.79 -16.89 -3.53
CA GLU A 53 -7.54 -16.95 -2.10
C GLU A 53 -8.57 -16.14 -1.32
N PHE A 54 -9.09 -15.07 -1.92
CA PHE A 54 -10.10 -14.20 -1.32
C PHE A 54 -11.44 -14.38 -2.05
N ASN A 55 -12.51 -14.57 -1.29
CA ASN A 55 -13.86 -14.41 -1.81
C ASN A 55 -14.21 -12.92 -2.00
N LYS A 56 -15.32 -12.64 -2.69
CA LYS A 56 -15.74 -11.26 -3.00
C LYS A 56 -15.87 -10.37 -1.75
N LYS A 57 -16.37 -10.91 -0.64
CA LYS A 57 -16.55 -10.16 0.61
C LYS A 57 -15.19 -9.81 1.23
N GLU A 58 -14.26 -10.75 1.25
CA GLU A 58 -12.89 -10.52 1.74
C GLU A 58 -12.15 -9.48 0.90
N ALA A 59 -12.25 -9.57 -0.42
CA ALA A 59 -11.67 -8.58 -1.33
C ALA A 59 -12.25 -7.18 -1.10
N MET A 60 -13.58 -7.07 -0.94
CA MET A 60 -14.23 -5.78 -0.62
C MET A 60 -13.77 -5.22 0.72
N LEU A 61 -13.65 -6.05 1.76
CA LEU A 61 -13.12 -5.61 3.06
C LEU A 61 -11.67 -5.10 2.94
N ALA A 62 -10.84 -5.77 2.15
CA ALA A 62 -9.47 -5.34 1.88
C ALA A 62 -9.43 -4.00 1.12
N PHE A 63 -10.33 -3.79 0.14
CA PHE A 63 -10.45 -2.51 -0.54
C PHE A 63 -10.88 -1.38 0.38
N GLU A 64 -11.83 -1.62 1.29
CA GLU A 64 -12.22 -0.62 2.29
C GLU A 64 -11.05 -0.31 3.24
N ALA A 65 -10.30 -1.32 3.67
CA ALA A 65 -9.08 -1.10 4.46
C ALA A 65 -8.04 -0.26 3.70
N ALA A 66 -7.87 -0.48 2.39
CA ALA A 66 -6.95 0.29 1.55
C ALA A 66 -7.37 1.76 1.42
N LYS A 67 -8.68 2.06 1.45
CA LYS A 67 -9.16 3.45 1.45
C LYS A 67 -8.84 4.17 2.76
N ILE A 68 -9.00 3.48 3.89
CA ILE A 68 -8.73 4.01 5.24
C ILE A 68 -7.24 4.34 5.42
N LEU A 69 -6.33 3.74 4.64
CA LEU A 69 -4.92 4.11 4.68
C LEU A 69 -4.67 5.61 4.44
N LYS A 70 -5.56 6.30 3.71
CA LYS A 70 -5.47 7.74 3.48
C LYS A 70 -5.63 8.58 4.75
N ASP A 71 -6.23 8.01 5.79
CA ASP A 71 -6.45 8.70 7.06
C ASP A 71 -5.24 8.56 8.00
N VAL A 72 -4.30 7.66 7.70
CA VAL A 72 -3.13 7.35 8.54
C VAL A 72 -1.79 7.51 7.82
N ILE A 73 -1.79 7.65 6.49
CA ILE A 73 -0.58 7.80 5.65
C ILE A 73 -0.70 9.06 4.81
N ILE A 74 0.35 9.87 4.81
CA ILE A 74 0.47 11.00 3.88
C ILE A 74 0.82 10.46 2.49
N PHE A 75 -0.08 10.65 1.52
CA PHE A 75 0.16 10.27 0.13
C PHE A 75 0.61 11.47 -0.69
N GLU A 76 1.83 11.39 -1.24
CA GLU A 76 2.36 12.39 -2.17
C GLU A 76 2.17 11.95 -3.63
N SER A 77 2.06 12.92 -4.54
CA SER A 77 2.00 12.63 -5.98
C SER A 77 3.35 12.12 -6.46
N PHE A 78 3.41 10.97 -7.12
CA PHE A 78 4.67 10.46 -7.69
C PHE A 78 5.25 11.42 -8.75
N GLU A 79 4.38 12.16 -9.45
CA GLU A 79 4.76 13.12 -10.48
C GLU A 79 5.65 14.24 -9.91
N ASN A 80 5.43 14.64 -8.66
CA ASN A 80 6.23 15.65 -7.99
C ASN A 80 7.68 15.20 -7.73
N HIS A 81 7.93 13.89 -7.81
CA HIS A 81 9.24 13.29 -7.53
C HIS A 81 10.01 12.90 -8.80
N LEU A 82 9.40 12.94 -9.99
CA LEU A 82 10.04 12.51 -11.23
C LEU A 82 11.33 13.28 -11.54
N ASP A 83 11.28 14.61 -11.42
CA ASP A 83 12.45 15.46 -11.69
C ASP A 83 13.59 15.21 -10.70
N ASN A 84 13.25 14.93 -9.44
CA ASN A 84 14.23 14.63 -8.40
C ASN A 84 14.81 13.22 -8.59
N ALA A 85 13.99 12.26 -8.99
CA ALA A 85 14.43 10.90 -9.30
C ALA A 85 15.47 10.88 -10.42
N MET A 86 15.29 11.71 -11.45
CA MET A 86 16.27 11.84 -12.54
C MET A 86 17.62 12.36 -12.03
N LYS A 87 17.62 13.38 -11.15
CA LYS A 87 18.84 14.00 -10.59
C LYS A 87 19.69 13.06 -9.73
N ILE A 88 19.06 12.09 -9.07
CA ILE A 88 19.78 11.11 -8.22
C ILE A 88 20.27 9.89 -9.01
N SER A 89 19.73 9.66 -10.21
CA SER A 89 20.10 8.53 -11.08
C SER A 89 21.25 8.84 -12.05
N SER A 90 21.73 10.08 -12.06
CA SER A 90 22.80 10.61 -12.91
C SER A 90 24.05 10.94 -12.10
#